data_AF-A0A0A6UM80-F1
#
_entry.id   AF-A0A0A6UM80-F1
#
_cell.length_a   1.000
_cell.length_b   1.000
_cell.length_c   1.000
_cell.angle_alpha   90.00
_cell.angle_beta   90.00
_cell.angle_gamma   90.00
#
_symmetry.space_group_name_H-M   'P 1'
#
loop_
_entity.id
_entity.type
_entity.pdbx_description
1 polymer ?
#
loop_
_entity_poly.entity_id
_entity_poly.type
_entity_poly.pdbx_seq_one_letter_code
_entity_poly.pdbx_strand_id
1 'polypeptide(L)'
;MADLKRWQVIHIFQDRVTRDADFVLDFDRYQLTETAAQLHRAVLTLGEDVASGAAATMAPGVLTAQLAVLEAAAATDPVAAAAAWSVIQTTYRAMADAAASWQARLAGALAGTPDQRKITVVQETLRRYVDMWGAGVDTHSDAITELVTRLTAVEPARWRRIAVHTLGASADDAAIEELTRSYAQTLATLRSWFDGPDCQARRLRRQMRDTIRPLLSSQRVLAAVGGHVSRRAELLRLATGIEGAADEQAAWRLWCAATGLYAARHLPGATPAPAGNPGAVSFWEAEPVEVEARLRRQGPKATGGGAPARIADRRDARRAAREFAARLRGAAAGTEARVLARSGLPLSQWPEVDAAELDLLLLLLGAVNTTRPDASGVRTAVSDDARWSLRAEPAPPGAPSAVLHTPDGRLVHPDIRLHIEPLEIHT
;
A
#
# COMPACT_ATOMS: atom_id res chain seq x y z
N MET A 1 -16.23 6.96 31.04
CA MET A 1 -16.31 6.65 29.59
C MET A 1 -16.99 7.74 28.77
N ALA A 2 -18.10 8.34 29.23
CA ALA A 2 -18.75 9.45 28.54
C ALA A 2 -17.82 10.66 28.29
N ASP A 3 -16.98 11.02 29.28
CA ASP A 3 -16.00 12.11 29.11
C ASP A 3 -14.89 11.76 28.10
N LEU A 4 -14.40 10.52 28.08
CA LEU A 4 -13.41 10.06 27.10
C LEU A 4 -13.98 10.04 25.66
N LYS A 5 -15.27 9.75 25.50
CA LYS A 5 -15.98 9.92 24.23
C LYS A 5 -16.16 11.40 23.88
N ARG A 6 -16.50 12.26 24.86
CA ARG A 6 -16.63 13.72 24.68
C ARG A 6 -15.32 14.37 24.26
N TRP A 7 -14.20 13.91 24.81
CA TRP A 7 -12.85 14.35 24.45
C TRP A 7 -12.29 13.67 23.19
N GLN A 8 -13.11 12.87 22.50
CA GLN A 8 -12.73 12.13 21.29
C GLN A 8 -11.50 11.23 21.46
N VAL A 9 -11.33 10.64 22.65
CA VAL A 9 -10.25 9.68 22.94
C VAL A 9 -10.67 8.26 22.55
N ILE A 10 -11.96 7.92 22.69
CA ILE A 10 -12.49 6.59 22.37
C ILE A 10 -13.79 6.66 21.55
N HIS A 11 -13.95 5.68 20.67
CA HIS A 11 -15.22 5.25 20.12
C HIS A 11 -15.87 4.23 21.07
N ILE A 12 -17.17 4.40 21.32
CA ILE A 12 -17.99 3.42 22.04
C ILE A 12 -18.87 2.75 21.00
N PHE A 13 -18.82 1.43 20.92
CA PHE A 13 -19.73 0.64 20.10
C PHE A 13 -20.04 -0.68 20.78
N GLN A 14 -21.24 -1.19 20.56
CA GLN A 14 -21.68 -2.46 21.11
C GLN A 14 -21.42 -3.57 20.10
N ASP A 15 -20.88 -4.69 20.56
CA ASP A 15 -20.69 -5.85 19.70
C ASP A 15 -22.04 -6.53 19.43
N ARG A 16 -22.11 -7.31 18.35
CA ARG A 16 -23.38 -7.93 17.94
C ARG A 16 -23.71 -9.08 18.89
N VAL A 17 -24.78 -8.91 19.67
CA VAL A 17 -25.29 -9.89 20.64
C VAL A 17 -25.53 -11.24 19.96
N THR A 18 -24.99 -12.33 20.51
CA THR A 18 -25.11 -13.68 19.93
C THR A 18 -26.00 -14.64 20.73
N ARG A 19 -26.34 -14.32 21.98
CA ARG A 19 -27.27 -15.10 22.83
C ARG A 19 -28.26 -14.19 23.56
N ASP A 20 -29.46 -14.69 23.86
CA ASP A 20 -30.52 -13.90 24.50
C ASP A 20 -30.19 -13.44 25.93
N ALA A 21 -29.34 -14.18 26.65
CA ALA A 21 -28.89 -13.82 28.00
C ALA A 21 -27.94 -12.60 28.01
N ASP A 22 -27.30 -12.28 26.89
CA ASP A 22 -26.36 -11.16 26.76
C ASP A 22 -27.08 -9.80 26.65
N PHE A 23 -28.40 -9.78 26.43
CA PHE A 23 -29.20 -8.54 26.36
C PHE A 23 -29.34 -7.80 27.70
N VAL A 24 -29.09 -8.48 28.82
CA VAL A 24 -29.22 -7.90 30.17
C VAL A 24 -27.89 -7.31 30.66
N LEU A 25 -26.78 -7.63 30.00
CA LEU A 25 -25.44 -7.17 30.37
C LEU A 25 -24.93 -6.12 29.37
N ASP A 26 -24.76 -4.88 29.85
CA ASP A 26 -24.34 -3.73 29.05
C ASP A 26 -22.86 -3.85 28.64
N PHE A 27 -22.59 -4.54 27.54
CA PHE A 27 -21.24 -4.75 26.99
C PHE A 27 -20.86 -3.69 25.96
N ASP A 28 -20.68 -2.45 26.43
CA ASP A 28 -20.02 -1.42 25.64
C ASP A 28 -18.55 -1.80 25.39
N ARG A 29 -18.14 -1.88 24.12
CA ARG A 29 -16.72 -1.96 23.75
C ARG A 29 -16.18 -0.59 23.40
N TYR A 30 -14.93 -0.39 23.80
CA TYR A 30 -14.22 0.87 23.69
C TYR A 30 -13.00 0.69 22.79
N GLN A 31 -12.89 1.51 21.75
CA GLN A 31 -11.73 1.53 20.86
C GLN A 31 -11.16 2.93 20.82
N LEU A 32 -9.84 3.10 20.94
CA LEU A 32 -9.20 4.42 20.83
C LEU A 32 -9.48 5.03 19.45
N THR A 33 -9.71 6.34 19.42
CA THR A 33 -9.74 7.11 18.16
C THR A 33 -8.35 7.11 17.51
N GLU A 34 -8.28 7.39 16.21
CA GLU A 34 -7.01 7.39 15.48
C GLU A 34 -5.96 8.30 16.13
N THR A 35 -6.35 9.51 16.53
CA THR A 35 -5.49 10.49 17.19
C THR A 35 -5.01 9.99 18.55
N ALA A 36 -5.91 9.42 19.37
CA ALA A 36 -5.57 8.89 20.68
C ALA A 36 -4.71 7.62 20.59
N ALA A 37 -4.96 6.76 19.60
CA ALA A 37 -4.13 5.59 19.32
C ALA A 37 -2.73 6.00 18.81
N GLN A 38 -2.61 7.09 18.06
CA GLN A 38 -1.32 7.64 17.64
C GLN A 38 -0.56 8.26 18.83
N LEU A 39 -1.22 9.01 19.71
CA LEU A 39 -0.61 9.55 20.93
C LEU A 39 -0.19 8.43 21.90
N HIS A 40 -1.05 7.44 22.13
CA HIS A 40 -0.73 6.29 22.97
C HIS A 40 0.48 5.52 22.43
N ARG A 41 0.52 5.29 21.12
CA ARG A 41 1.71 4.71 20.46
C ARG A 41 2.94 5.59 20.62
N ALA A 42 2.83 6.91 20.41
CA ALA A 42 3.93 7.84 20.58
C ALA A 42 4.51 7.84 22.00
N VAL A 43 3.63 7.78 23.01
CA VAL A 43 4.00 7.70 24.44
C VAL A 43 4.63 6.36 24.79
N LEU A 44 4.16 5.24 24.22
CA LEU A 44 4.79 3.93 24.39
C LEU A 44 6.16 3.85 23.68
N THR A 45 6.31 4.52 22.53
CA THR A 45 7.58 4.57 21.79
C THR A 45 8.59 5.57 22.34
N LEU A 46 8.15 6.48 23.22
CA LEU A 46 9.02 7.39 23.99
C LEU A 46 9.76 6.58 25.07
N GLY A 47 10.72 5.76 24.63
CA GLY A 47 11.59 4.99 25.54
C GLY A 47 12.30 3.79 24.91
N GLU A 48 11.76 3.18 23.84
CA GLU A 48 12.23 1.86 23.38
C GLU A 48 13.00 1.84 22.04
N ASP A 49 12.94 2.91 21.26
CA ASP A 49 13.12 2.82 19.80
C ASP A 49 14.58 2.69 19.30
N VAL A 50 15.59 2.84 20.17
CA VAL A 50 17.02 2.79 19.74
C VAL A 50 17.76 1.57 20.30
N ALA A 51 17.61 1.24 21.59
CA ALA A 51 18.31 0.12 22.21
C ALA A 51 17.75 -1.25 21.80
N SER A 52 16.42 -1.35 21.65
CA SER A 52 15.74 -2.60 21.24
C SER A 52 16.06 -2.99 19.79
N GLY A 53 16.18 -2.00 18.89
CA GLY A 53 16.54 -2.21 17.49
C GLY A 53 17.93 -2.82 17.30
N ALA A 54 18.95 -2.32 18.03
CA ALA A 54 20.31 -2.84 17.93
C ALA A 54 20.46 -4.26 18.49
N ALA A 55 19.76 -4.58 19.59
CA ALA A 55 19.77 -5.92 20.19
C ALA A 55 19.08 -6.95 19.29
N ALA A 56 17.97 -6.59 18.65
CA ALA A 56 17.25 -7.46 17.73
C ALA A 56 18.04 -7.76 16.45
N THR A 57 18.89 -6.83 15.98
CA THR A 57 19.76 -7.05 14.81
C THR A 57 20.79 -8.16 15.05
N MET A 58 21.36 -8.19 16.26
CA MET A 58 22.39 -9.17 16.62
C MET A 58 21.82 -10.48 17.17
N ALA A 59 20.51 -10.52 17.43
CA ALA A 59 19.85 -11.63 18.13
C ALA A 59 20.11 -13.01 17.50
N PRO A 60 20.01 -13.23 16.16
CA PRO A 60 20.26 -14.55 15.58
C PRO A 60 21.70 -15.07 15.83
N GLY A 61 22.70 -14.19 15.74
CA GLY A 61 24.09 -14.55 16.00
C GLY A 61 24.35 -14.86 17.47
N VAL A 62 23.79 -14.04 18.38
CA VAL A 62 23.86 -14.27 19.83
C VAL A 62 23.16 -15.58 20.21
N LEU A 63 21.98 -15.85 19.66
CA LEU A 63 21.24 -17.09 19.88
C LEU A 63 22.06 -18.31 19.42
N THR A 64 22.66 -18.25 18.23
CA THR A 64 23.52 -19.34 17.74
C THR A 64 24.68 -19.62 18.67
N ALA A 65 25.41 -18.57 19.09
CA ALA A 65 26.56 -18.70 19.99
C ALA A 65 26.15 -19.28 21.35
N GLN A 66 25.07 -18.77 21.96
CA GLN A 66 24.64 -19.22 23.27
C GLN A 66 23.98 -20.60 23.25
N LEU A 67 23.28 -20.97 22.18
CA LEU A 67 22.77 -22.33 22.00
C LEU A 67 23.91 -23.36 21.89
N ALA A 68 25.01 -23.01 21.22
CA ALA A 68 26.20 -23.86 21.17
C ALA A 68 26.87 -24.00 22.54
N VAL A 69 26.99 -22.91 23.31
CA VAL A 69 27.49 -22.96 24.70
C VAL A 69 26.59 -23.84 25.57
N LEU A 70 25.27 -23.66 25.46
CA LEU A 70 24.29 -24.45 26.20
C LEU A 70 24.40 -25.94 25.87
N GLU A 71 24.53 -26.30 24.60
CA GLU A 71 24.70 -27.70 24.17
C GLU A 71 25.96 -28.31 24.80
N ALA A 72 27.09 -27.62 24.71
CA ALA A 72 28.37 -28.10 25.23
C ALA A 72 28.37 -28.22 26.77
N ALA A 73 27.73 -27.28 27.46
CA ALA A 73 27.72 -27.20 28.92
C ALA A 73 26.63 -28.07 29.57
N ALA A 74 25.55 -28.43 28.86
CA ALA A 74 24.39 -29.12 29.44
C ALA A 74 24.73 -30.43 30.19
N ALA A 75 25.82 -31.11 29.80
CA ALA A 75 26.29 -32.33 30.44
C ALA A 75 27.30 -32.10 31.58
N THR A 76 28.18 -31.12 31.45
CA THR A 76 29.40 -30.99 32.26
C THR A 76 29.42 -29.77 33.19
N ASP A 77 28.75 -28.68 32.81
CA ASP A 77 28.80 -27.41 33.53
C ASP A 77 27.40 -26.77 33.64
N PRO A 78 26.64 -27.07 34.71
CA PRO A 78 25.31 -26.50 34.90
C PRO A 78 25.32 -24.97 35.13
N VAL A 79 26.45 -24.39 35.56
CA VAL A 79 26.59 -22.94 35.78
C VAL A 79 26.65 -22.24 34.43
N ALA A 80 27.53 -22.69 33.55
CA ALA A 80 27.65 -22.15 32.20
C ALA A 80 26.36 -22.35 31.39
N ALA A 81 25.70 -23.51 31.55
CA ALA A 81 24.42 -23.80 30.91
C ALA A 81 23.30 -22.84 31.39
N ALA A 82 23.20 -22.57 32.70
CA ALA A 82 22.22 -21.64 33.25
C ALA A 82 22.47 -20.19 32.77
N ALA A 83 23.73 -19.75 32.72
CA ALA A 83 24.11 -18.44 32.20
C ALA A 83 23.75 -18.30 30.72
N ALA A 84 24.10 -19.28 29.88
CA ALA A 84 23.74 -19.31 28.47
C ALA A 84 22.23 -19.28 28.26
N TRP A 85 21.47 -20.04 29.07
CA TRP A 85 20.01 -20.04 29.04
C TRP A 85 19.41 -18.67 29.33
N SER A 86 19.91 -17.97 30.35
CA SER A 86 19.45 -16.61 30.71
C SER A 86 19.63 -15.63 29.55
N VAL A 87 20.76 -15.72 28.84
CA VAL A 87 21.02 -14.88 27.66
C VAL A 87 20.07 -15.26 26.52
N ILE A 88 19.87 -16.55 26.25
CA ILE A 88 18.91 -17.04 25.22
C ILE A 88 17.51 -16.53 25.50
N GLN A 89 17.01 -16.69 26.73
CA GLN A 89 15.69 -16.22 27.18
C GLN A 89 15.49 -14.73 26.89
N THR A 90 16.44 -13.91 27.32
CA THR A 90 16.35 -12.46 27.17
C THR A 90 16.43 -12.06 25.70
N THR A 91 17.34 -12.68 24.95
CA THR A 91 17.58 -12.37 23.53
C THR A 91 16.39 -12.75 22.66
N TYR A 92 15.81 -13.94 22.84
CA TYR A 92 14.66 -14.35 22.01
C TYR A 92 13.43 -13.50 22.31
N ARG A 93 13.18 -13.13 23.58
CA ARG A 93 12.05 -12.26 23.95
C ARG A 93 12.18 -10.89 23.30
N ALA A 94 13.35 -10.26 23.43
CA ALA A 94 13.63 -8.99 22.76
C ALA A 94 13.44 -9.08 21.24
N MET A 95 13.90 -10.17 20.61
CA MET A 95 13.70 -10.42 19.18
C MET A 95 12.20 -10.57 18.82
N ALA A 96 11.44 -11.33 19.61
CA ALA A 96 10.02 -11.54 19.38
C ALA A 96 9.21 -10.25 19.56
N ASP A 97 9.52 -9.46 20.57
CA ASP A 97 8.87 -8.17 20.85
C ASP A 97 9.18 -7.14 19.76
N ALA A 98 10.44 -7.10 19.29
CA ALA A 98 10.84 -6.25 18.16
C ALA A 98 10.08 -6.63 16.87
N ALA A 99 9.92 -7.93 16.60
CA ALA A 99 9.13 -8.41 15.46
C ALA A 99 7.64 -8.12 15.57
N ALA A 100 7.03 -8.32 16.74
CA ALA A 100 5.63 -7.99 16.97
C ALA A 100 5.39 -6.49 16.79
N SER A 101 6.27 -5.65 17.35
CA SER A 101 6.22 -4.19 17.21
C SER A 101 6.36 -3.75 15.76
N TRP A 102 7.29 -4.37 15.02
CA TRP A 102 7.47 -4.12 13.60
C TRP A 102 6.22 -4.48 12.78
N GLN A 103 5.64 -5.67 13.00
CA GLN A 103 4.42 -6.11 12.30
C GLN A 103 3.24 -5.19 12.59
N ALA A 104 3.07 -4.76 13.84
CA ALA A 104 2.01 -3.83 14.23
C ALA A 104 2.19 -2.44 13.57
N ARG A 105 3.43 -1.93 13.52
CA ARG A 105 3.76 -0.67 12.84
C ARG A 105 3.46 -0.75 11.34
N LEU A 106 3.87 -1.85 10.69
CA LEU A 106 3.60 -2.09 9.27
C LEU A 106 2.10 -2.19 8.98
N ALA A 107 1.36 -2.98 9.75
CA ALA A 107 -0.09 -3.14 9.59
C ALA A 107 -0.83 -1.81 9.79
N GLY A 108 -0.40 -1.02 10.78
CA GLY A 108 -0.96 0.32 11.02
C GLY A 108 -0.69 1.30 9.86
N ALA A 109 0.48 1.22 9.23
CA ALA A 109 0.83 2.07 8.10
C ALA A 109 0.11 1.66 6.80
N LEU A 110 -0.18 0.36 6.63
CA LEU A 110 -0.96 -0.17 5.51
C LEU A 110 -2.48 0.01 5.66
N ALA A 111 -2.96 0.38 6.84
CA ALA A 111 -4.38 0.55 7.10
C ALA A 111 -4.93 1.89 6.55
N GLY A 112 -6.10 1.82 5.92
CA GLY A 112 -6.85 2.98 5.43
C GLY A 112 -6.30 3.56 4.11
N THR A 113 -6.70 4.79 3.80
CA THR A 113 -6.26 5.46 2.56
C THR A 113 -4.77 5.80 2.63
N PRO A 114 -4.00 5.57 1.54
CA PRO A 114 -2.60 5.98 1.45
C PRO A 114 -2.46 7.51 1.56
N ASP A 115 -1.47 7.95 2.33
CA ASP A 115 -1.03 9.34 2.41
C ASP A 115 0.52 9.39 2.45
N GLN A 116 1.11 10.56 2.20
CA GLN A 116 2.57 10.69 2.06
C GLN A 116 3.30 10.26 3.34
N ARG A 117 2.74 10.59 4.51
CA ARG A 117 3.32 10.25 5.81
C ARG A 117 3.32 8.75 6.02
N LYS A 118 2.23 8.06 5.71
CA LYS A 118 2.12 6.60 5.79
C LYS A 118 3.10 5.92 4.85
N ILE A 119 3.28 6.42 3.62
CA ILE A 119 4.29 5.90 2.70
C ILE A 119 5.70 6.02 3.28
N THR A 120 6.06 7.17 3.84
CA THR A 120 7.34 7.35 4.53
C THR A 120 7.50 6.37 5.68
N VAL A 121 6.45 6.20 6.51
CA VAL A 121 6.47 5.21 7.60
C VAL A 121 6.65 3.78 7.08
N VAL A 122 6.00 3.39 5.99
CA VAL A 122 6.20 2.07 5.36
C VAL A 122 7.64 1.92 4.89
N GLN A 123 8.21 2.90 4.18
CA GLN A 123 9.60 2.86 3.70
C GLN A 123 10.60 2.73 4.85
N GLU A 124 10.45 3.54 5.90
CA GLU A 124 11.29 3.47 7.09
C GLU A 124 11.17 2.12 7.79
N THR A 125 9.95 1.59 7.90
CA THR A 125 9.67 0.30 8.55
C THR A 125 10.27 -0.85 7.74
N LEU A 126 10.22 -0.79 6.41
CA LEU A 126 10.88 -1.76 5.52
C LEU A 126 12.41 -1.68 5.62
N ARG A 127 12.99 -0.47 5.67
CA ARG A 127 14.44 -0.28 5.85
C ARG A 127 14.92 -0.87 7.17
N ARG A 128 14.23 -0.57 8.28
CA ARG A 128 14.55 -1.13 9.60
C ARG A 128 14.49 -2.66 9.62
N TYR A 129 13.57 -3.28 8.87
CA TYR A 129 13.53 -4.74 8.73
C TYR A 129 14.81 -5.28 8.08
N VAL A 130 15.25 -4.66 6.97
CA VAL A 130 16.46 -5.08 6.24
C VAL A 130 17.69 -4.94 7.13
N ASP A 131 17.80 -3.83 7.84
CA ASP A 131 18.92 -3.55 8.76
C ASP A 131 18.94 -4.53 9.95
N MET A 132 17.77 -4.99 10.41
CA MET A 132 17.64 -5.86 11.59
C MET A 132 17.74 -7.36 11.28
N TRP A 133 17.11 -7.83 10.22
CA TRP A 133 16.99 -9.27 9.96
C TRP A 133 17.55 -9.73 8.62
N GLY A 134 17.98 -8.79 7.76
CA GLY A 134 18.31 -9.07 6.37
C GLY A 134 19.39 -10.14 6.16
N ALA A 135 20.49 -10.09 6.91
CA ALA A 135 21.59 -11.05 6.76
C ALA A 135 21.69 -12.04 7.94
N GLY A 136 21.37 -11.60 9.15
CA GLY A 136 21.55 -12.40 10.36
C GLY A 136 20.60 -13.60 10.43
N VAL A 137 19.34 -13.45 10.04
CA VAL A 137 18.36 -14.54 10.12
C VAL A 137 18.68 -15.65 9.12
N ASP A 138 18.97 -15.30 7.86
CA ASP A 138 19.30 -16.31 6.83
C ASP A 138 20.57 -17.09 7.19
N THR A 139 21.60 -16.41 7.72
CA THR A 139 22.89 -17.03 8.06
C THR A 139 22.77 -18.00 9.24
N HIS A 140 21.91 -17.71 10.22
CA HIS A 140 21.86 -18.43 11.48
C HIS A 140 20.68 -19.43 11.61
N SER A 141 19.70 -19.38 10.70
CA SER A 141 18.48 -20.21 10.80
C SER A 141 18.76 -21.71 10.85
N ASP A 142 19.64 -22.22 9.97
CA ASP A 142 19.97 -23.64 9.90
C ASP A 142 20.70 -24.11 11.17
N ALA A 143 21.73 -23.35 11.58
CA ALA A 143 22.50 -23.64 12.79
C ALA A 143 21.63 -23.64 14.06
N ILE A 144 20.73 -22.64 14.20
CA ILE A 144 19.79 -22.57 15.31
C ILE A 144 18.85 -23.79 15.28
N THR A 145 18.33 -24.16 14.11
CA THR A 145 17.41 -25.30 13.96
C THR A 145 18.08 -26.61 14.37
N GLU A 146 19.31 -26.85 13.93
CA GLU A 146 20.08 -28.03 14.31
C GLU A 146 20.38 -28.06 15.82
N LEU A 147 20.88 -26.96 16.38
CA LEU A 147 21.19 -26.84 17.80
C LEU A 147 19.96 -27.09 18.68
N VAL A 148 18.83 -26.46 18.34
CA VAL A 148 17.58 -26.64 19.07
C VAL A 148 17.07 -28.07 18.94
N THR A 149 17.23 -28.70 17.77
CA THR A 149 16.86 -30.12 17.58
C THR A 149 17.68 -31.04 18.48
N ARG A 150 19.00 -30.83 18.55
CA ARG A 150 19.89 -31.61 19.46
C ARG A 150 19.56 -31.36 20.93
N LEU A 151 19.31 -30.11 21.31
CA LEU A 151 18.91 -29.75 22.68
C LEU A 151 17.56 -30.36 23.08
N THR A 152 16.63 -30.51 22.13
CA THR A 152 15.33 -31.17 22.39
C THR A 152 15.50 -32.67 22.70
N ALA A 153 16.57 -33.30 22.23
CA ALA A 153 16.90 -34.70 22.51
C ALA A 153 17.69 -34.89 23.82
N VAL A 154 17.99 -33.82 24.56
CA VAL A 154 18.72 -33.91 25.83
C VAL A 154 17.83 -34.49 26.93
N GLU A 155 18.37 -35.46 27.66
CA GLU A 155 17.69 -36.15 28.77
C GLU A 155 17.08 -35.16 29.80
N PRO A 156 15.82 -35.37 30.24
CA PRO A 156 15.14 -34.49 31.20
C PRO A 156 15.91 -34.26 32.51
N ALA A 157 16.67 -35.26 32.95
CA ALA A 157 17.51 -35.16 34.14
C ALA A 157 18.57 -34.04 34.04
N ARG A 158 19.11 -33.78 32.84
CA ARG A 158 20.11 -32.71 32.62
C ARG A 158 19.46 -31.34 32.74
N TRP A 159 18.27 -31.15 32.18
CA TRP A 159 17.48 -29.93 32.33
C TRP A 159 17.14 -29.64 33.79
N ARG A 160 16.77 -30.68 34.54
CA ARG A 160 16.51 -30.56 35.98
C ARG A 160 17.73 -30.04 36.77
N ARG A 161 18.95 -30.49 36.45
CA ARG A 161 20.18 -29.97 37.09
C ARG A 161 20.41 -28.49 36.82
N ILE A 162 20.16 -28.05 35.58
CA ILE A 162 20.27 -26.64 35.20
C ILE A 162 19.23 -25.81 35.98
N ALA A 163 17.99 -26.31 36.09
CA ALA A 163 16.92 -25.66 36.84
C ALA A 163 17.24 -25.54 38.34
N VAL A 164 17.75 -26.61 38.98
CA VAL A 164 18.20 -26.57 40.39
C VAL A 164 19.31 -25.55 40.59
N HIS A 165 20.26 -25.47 39.66
CA HIS A 165 21.33 -24.48 39.75
C HIS A 165 20.79 -23.04 39.62
N THR A 166 19.84 -22.82 38.71
CA THR A 166 19.22 -21.50 38.48
C THR A 166 18.39 -21.02 39.67
N LEU A 167 17.61 -21.90 40.30
CA LEU A 167 16.71 -21.56 41.41
C LEU A 167 17.38 -21.64 42.79
N GLY A 168 18.55 -22.30 42.88
CA GLY A 168 19.26 -22.54 44.11
C GLY A 168 18.83 -23.85 44.81
N ALA A 169 19.69 -24.31 45.73
CA ALA A 169 19.55 -25.62 46.38
C ALA A 169 18.32 -25.78 47.28
N SER A 170 17.64 -24.69 47.64
CA SER A 170 16.44 -24.66 48.48
C SER A 170 15.13 -24.61 47.68
N ALA A 171 15.17 -24.70 46.35
CA ALA A 171 13.98 -24.69 45.51
C ALA A 171 13.14 -25.97 45.72
N ASP A 172 11.82 -25.82 45.72
CA ASP A 172 10.91 -26.96 45.77
C ASP A 172 10.79 -27.67 44.41
N ASP A 173 10.31 -28.92 44.44
CA ASP A 173 10.19 -29.74 43.23
C ASP A 173 9.23 -29.12 42.20
N ALA A 174 8.19 -28.42 42.65
CA ALA A 174 7.22 -27.76 41.79
C ALA A 174 7.85 -26.61 40.97
N ALA A 175 8.67 -25.75 41.60
CA ALA A 175 9.37 -24.68 40.90
C ALA A 175 10.40 -25.21 39.89
N ILE A 176 11.10 -26.30 40.23
CA ILE A 176 12.06 -26.96 39.34
C ILE A 176 11.36 -27.54 38.11
N GLU A 177 10.20 -28.18 38.29
CA GLU A 177 9.39 -28.71 37.19
C GLU A 177 8.84 -27.60 36.30
N GLU A 178 8.37 -26.50 36.88
CA GLU A 178 7.89 -25.33 36.12
C GLU A 178 8.99 -24.76 35.22
N LEU A 179 10.18 -24.52 35.78
CA LEU A 179 11.31 -23.99 35.03
C LEU A 179 11.77 -24.95 33.92
N THR A 180 11.81 -26.26 34.22
CA THR A 180 12.15 -27.29 33.23
C THR A 180 11.13 -27.32 32.08
N ARG A 181 9.84 -27.17 32.38
CA ARG A 181 8.78 -27.06 31.36
C ARG A 181 8.94 -25.80 30.52
N SER A 182 9.32 -24.69 31.14
CA SER A 182 9.65 -23.44 30.47
C SER A 182 10.78 -23.62 29.44
N TYR A 183 11.78 -24.47 29.73
CA TYR A 183 12.87 -24.76 28.78
C TYR A 183 12.33 -25.40 27.50
N ALA A 184 11.54 -26.47 27.65
CA ALA A 184 10.93 -27.15 26.52
C ALA A 184 10.03 -26.21 25.69
N GLN A 185 9.22 -25.37 26.35
CA GLN A 185 8.36 -24.38 25.68
C GLN A 185 9.16 -23.34 24.90
N THR A 186 10.26 -22.84 25.47
CA THR A 186 11.13 -21.86 24.79
C THR A 186 11.84 -22.49 23.59
N LEU A 187 12.34 -23.74 23.71
CA LEU A 187 12.92 -24.46 22.57
C LEU A 187 11.89 -24.70 21.47
N ALA A 188 10.67 -25.11 21.80
CA ALA A 188 9.58 -25.27 20.84
C ALA A 188 9.23 -23.95 20.14
N THR A 189 9.24 -22.84 20.90
CA THR A 189 9.03 -21.50 20.36
C THR A 189 10.14 -21.13 19.39
N LEU A 190 11.42 -21.32 19.75
CA LEU A 190 12.56 -21.09 18.86
C LEU A 190 12.47 -21.94 17.59
N ARG A 191 12.04 -23.21 17.67
CA ARG A 191 11.77 -24.02 16.47
C ARG A 191 10.72 -23.37 15.58
N SER A 192 9.58 -22.95 16.13
CA SER A 192 8.53 -22.29 15.32
C SER A 192 9.00 -21.00 14.63
N TRP A 193 10.05 -20.37 15.15
CA TRP A 193 10.65 -19.18 14.59
C TRP A 193 11.51 -19.46 13.35
N PHE A 194 12.29 -20.54 13.35
CA PHE A 194 13.33 -20.81 12.34
C PHE A 194 13.09 -22.07 11.50
N ASP A 195 12.41 -23.08 12.03
CA ASP A 195 12.22 -24.41 11.42
C ASP A 195 10.91 -24.51 10.61
N GLY A 196 11.00 -25.15 9.43
CA GLY A 196 9.87 -25.45 8.55
C GLY A 196 9.54 -24.40 7.47
N PRO A 197 8.63 -24.75 6.53
CA PRO A 197 8.30 -23.90 5.38
C PRO A 197 7.56 -22.60 5.75
N ASP A 198 6.84 -22.61 6.87
CA ASP A 198 6.02 -21.50 7.36
C ASP A 198 6.51 -20.92 8.70
N CYS A 199 7.81 -21.07 8.98
CA CYS A 199 8.42 -20.47 10.17
C CYS A 199 8.27 -18.94 10.20
N GLN A 200 8.30 -18.35 11.41
CA GLN A 200 8.08 -16.91 11.58
C GLN A 200 9.04 -16.04 10.77
N ALA A 201 10.32 -16.41 10.72
CA ALA A 201 11.34 -15.74 9.92
C ALA A 201 10.94 -15.65 8.43
N ARG A 202 10.50 -16.78 7.85
CA ARG A 202 10.05 -16.84 6.45
C ARG A 202 8.74 -16.10 6.22
N ARG A 203 7.81 -16.14 7.17
CA ARG A 203 6.54 -15.37 7.11
C ARG A 203 6.80 -13.87 7.08
N LEU A 204 7.67 -13.38 7.97
CA LEU A 204 8.08 -11.97 8.02
C LEU A 204 8.72 -11.53 6.70
N ARG A 205 9.61 -12.34 6.12
CA ARG A 205 10.24 -12.06 4.83
C ARG A 205 9.23 -12.00 3.68
N ARG A 206 8.26 -12.93 3.65
CA ARG A 206 7.17 -12.90 2.66
C ARG A 206 6.33 -11.63 2.82
N GLN A 207 5.90 -11.32 4.04
CA GLN A 207 5.13 -10.12 4.35
C GLN A 207 5.85 -8.84 3.91
N MET A 208 7.16 -8.74 4.13
CA MET A 208 7.97 -7.62 3.64
C MET A 208 7.93 -7.52 2.10
N ARG A 209 8.20 -8.63 1.41
CA ARG A 209 8.21 -8.70 -0.07
C ARG A 209 6.85 -8.32 -0.66
N ASP A 210 5.79 -8.85 -0.07
CA ASP A 210 4.41 -8.62 -0.49
C ASP A 210 3.99 -7.17 -0.26
N THR A 211 4.67 -6.44 0.64
CA THR A 211 4.41 -5.01 0.90
C THR A 211 5.07 -4.07 -0.12
N ILE A 212 6.13 -4.51 -0.82
CA ILE A 212 6.85 -3.65 -1.78
C ILE A 212 5.94 -3.23 -2.95
N ARG A 213 5.16 -4.17 -3.51
CA ARG A 213 4.29 -3.88 -4.67
C ARG A 213 3.17 -2.87 -4.32
N PRO A 214 2.40 -3.04 -3.23
CA PRO A 214 1.43 -2.04 -2.76
C PRO A 214 2.06 -0.67 -2.48
N LEU A 215 3.29 -0.62 -1.96
CA LEU A 215 4.00 0.65 -1.72
C LEU A 215 4.25 1.39 -3.03
N LEU A 216 4.79 0.72 -4.04
CA LEU A 216 5.04 1.30 -5.37
C LEU A 216 3.74 1.77 -6.04
N SER A 217 2.67 0.98 -5.91
CA SER A 217 1.34 1.38 -6.38
C SER A 217 0.83 2.62 -5.64
N SER A 218 0.95 2.66 -4.31
CA SER A 218 0.52 3.79 -3.47
C SER A 218 1.31 5.06 -3.79
N GLN A 219 2.60 4.96 -4.08
CA GLN A 219 3.42 6.09 -4.52
C GLN A 219 2.97 6.63 -5.87
N ARG A 220 2.62 5.76 -6.82
CA ARG A 220 2.06 6.17 -8.10
C ARG A 220 0.70 6.85 -7.93
N VAL A 221 -0.15 6.31 -7.06
CA VAL A 221 -1.45 6.92 -6.73
C VAL A 221 -1.25 8.29 -6.08
N LEU A 222 -0.35 8.44 -5.12
CA LEU A 222 -0.05 9.74 -4.51
C LEU A 222 0.64 10.70 -5.49
N ALA A 223 1.48 10.23 -6.41
CA ALA A 223 2.05 11.06 -7.46
C ALA A 223 0.96 11.56 -8.43
N ALA A 224 0.00 10.70 -8.76
CA ALA A 224 -1.15 11.05 -9.59
C ALA A 224 -2.11 12.03 -8.89
N VAL A 225 -2.33 11.87 -7.58
CA VAL A 225 -3.21 12.74 -6.77
C VAL A 225 -2.52 14.05 -6.36
N GLY A 226 -1.20 14.02 -6.13
CA GLY A 226 -0.40 15.14 -5.64
C GLY A 226 0.19 16.05 -6.71
N GLY A 227 -0.10 15.82 -8.00
CA GLY A 227 0.29 16.72 -9.09
C GLY A 227 1.79 16.78 -9.43
N HIS A 228 2.64 15.96 -8.79
CA HIS A 228 4.07 15.90 -9.08
C HIS A 228 4.43 14.98 -10.25
N VAL A 229 3.63 15.03 -11.32
CA VAL A 229 4.18 14.75 -12.65
C VAL A 229 4.91 16.03 -13.04
N SER A 230 6.24 15.98 -13.17
CA SER A 230 7.00 17.14 -13.65
C SER A 230 6.53 17.50 -15.05
N ARG A 231 5.64 18.50 -15.15
CA ARG A 231 5.15 19.03 -16.42
C ARG A 231 6.16 19.94 -17.11
N ARG A 232 7.44 19.92 -16.69
CA ARG A 232 8.49 20.80 -17.21
C ARG A 232 8.62 20.70 -18.73
N ALA A 233 8.60 19.49 -19.29
CA ALA A 233 8.69 19.29 -20.73
C ALA A 233 7.45 19.80 -21.49
N GLU A 234 6.27 19.73 -20.86
CA GLU A 234 5.02 20.24 -21.42
C GLU A 234 4.97 21.77 -21.36
N LEU A 235 5.39 22.36 -20.23
CA LEU A 235 5.48 23.81 -20.05
C LEU A 235 6.53 24.45 -20.96
N LEU A 236 7.68 23.79 -21.17
CA LEU A 236 8.69 24.26 -22.13
C LEU A 236 8.16 24.19 -23.57
N ARG A 237 7.47 23.11 -23.94
CA ARG A 237 6.82 23.02 -25.26
C ARG A 237 5.72 24.07 -25.45
N LEU A 238 4.94 24.35 -24.41
CA LEU A 238 3.93 25.42 -24.44
C LEU A 238 4.61 26.79 -24.60
N ALA A 239 5.68 27.06 -23.86
CA ALA A 239 6.45 28.30 -23.99
C ALA A 239 7.02 28.48 -25.41
N THR A 240 7.67 27.45 -25.95
CA THR A 240 8.18 27.47 -27.33
C THR A 240 7.07 27.64 -28.36
N GLY A 241 5.91 27.02 -28.15
CA GLY A 241 4.74 27.18 -29.03
C GLY A 241 4.14 28.59 -28.98
N ILE A 242 4.15 29.23 -27.80
CA ILE A 242 3.70 30.62 -27.62
C ILE A 242 4.68 31.59 -28.28
N GLU A 243 5.99 31.39 -28.09
CA GLU A 243 7.04 32.20 -28.73
C GLU A 243 7.04 32.09 -30.26
N GLY A 244 6.67 30.93 -30.80
CA GLY A 244 6.58 30.67 -32.23
C GLY A 244 5.23 31.02 -32.88
N ALA A 245 4.28 31.60 -32.13
CA ALA A 245 2.98 31.94 -32.66
C ALA A 245 3.05 33.13 -33.65
N ALA A 246 2.26 33.06 -34.72
CA ALA A 246 2.26 34.08 -35.78
C ALA A 246 1.74 35.46 -35.31
N ASP A 247 0.85 35.46 -34.31
CA ASP A 247 0.27 36.67 -33.72
C ASP A 247 -0.16 36.41 -32.25
N GLU A 248 -0.46 37.50 -31.53
CA GLU A 248 -0.88 37.46 -30.12
C GLU A 248 -2.19 36.67 -29.93
N GLN A 249 -3.07 36.71 -30.94
CA GLN A 249 -4.34 35.97 -30.93
C GLN A 249 -4.10 34.44 -31.00
N ALA A 250 -3.12 33.99 -31.78
CA ALA A 250 -2.70 32.60 -31.90
C ALA A 250 -2.00 32.12 -30.62
N ALA A 251 -1.12 32.94 -30.05
CA ALA A 251 -0.51 32.68 -28.74
C ALA A 251 -1.58 32.50 -27.65
N TRP A 252 -2.58 33.40 -27.61
CA TRP A 252 -3.68 33.34 -26.66
C TRP A 252 -4.55 32.10 -26.85
N ARG A 253 -4.86 31.73 -28.11
CA ARG A 253 -5.58 30.48 -28.42
C ARG A 253 -4.80 29.25 -27.95
N LEU A 254 -3.48 29.23 -28.13
CA LEU A 254 -2.60 28.15 -27.70
C LEU A 254 -2.60 28.01 -26.16
N TRP A 255 -2.52 29.14 -25.46
CA TRP A 255 -2.60 29.20 -23.99
C TRP A 255 -3.95 28.70 -23.47
N CYS A 256 -5.07 29.19 -24.03
CA CYS A 256 -6.40 28.78 -23.63
C CYS A 256 -6.64 27.29 -23.90
N ALA A 257 -6.16 26.77 -25.04
CA ALA A 257 -6.27 25.37 -25.39
C ALA A 257 -5.43 24.46 -24.47
N ALA A 258 -4.23 24.90 -24.08
CA ALA A 258 -3.34 24.11 -23.22
C ALA A 258 -3.76 24.13 -21.73
N THR A 259 -4.38 25.22 -21.27
CA THR A 259 -4.73 25.42 -19.85
C THR A 259 -6.21 25.21 -19.55
N GLY A 260 -7.08 25.24 -20.57
CA GLY A 260 -8.53 25.29 -20.39
C GLY A 260 -9.05 26.62 -19.82
N LEU A 261 -8.16 27.61 -19.61
CA LEU A 261 -8.51 28.93 -19.11
C LEU A 261 -8.98 29.82 -20.26
N TYR A 262 -10.21 29.61 -20.69
CA TYR A 262 -10.89 30.55 -21.58
C TYR A 262 -11.33 31.79 -20.79
N ALA A 263 -11.54 32.90 -21.50
CA ALA A 263 -12.21 34.07 -20.93
C ALA A 263 -13.51 33.62 -20.23
N ALA A 264 -13.74 34.12 -19.01
CA ALA A 264 -14.87 33.71 -18.19
C ALA A 264 -16.17 33.83 -18.99
N ARG A 265 -16.85 32.70 -19.22
CA ARG A 265 -18.21 32.72 -19.76
C ARG A 265 -19.11 33.22 -18.64
N HIS A 266 -19.52 34.47 -18.72
CA HIS A 266 -20.53 35.02 -17.81
C HIS A 266 -21.76 34.12 -17.86
N LEU A 267 -22.26 33.73 -16.69
CA LEU A 267 -23.52 32.99 -16.57
C LEU A 267 -24.64 33.91 -17.09
N PRO A 268 -25.31 33.59 -18.22
CA PRO A 268 -26.39 34.44 -18.72
C PRO A 268 -27.54 34.41 -17.72
N GLY A 269 -28.02 35.59 -17.31
CA GLY A 269 -29.31 35.73 -16.61
C GLY A 269 -29.27 35.84 -15.08
N ALA A 270 -28.12 36.01 -14.43
CA ALA A 270 -28.05 36.10 -12.97
C ALA A 270 -27.88 37.52 -12.37
N THR A 271 -27.81 38.58 -13.19
CA THR A 271 -27.62 39.94 -12.65
C THR A 271 -28.25 41.00 -13.55
N PRO A 272 -28.94 42.03 -13.01
CA PRO A 272 -29.18 43.26 -13.77
C PRO A 272 -27.84 43.86 -14.20
N ALA A 273 -27.79 44.48 -15.37
CA ALA A 273 -26.60 45.19 -15.83
C ALA A 273 -26.23 46.26 -14.78
N PRO A 274 -24.97 46.31 -14.30
CA PRO A 274 -24.56 47.32 -13.34
C PRO A 274 -24.79 48.71 -13.92
N ALA A 275 -25.23 49.65 -13.09
CA ALA A 275 -25.32 51.04 -13.51
C ALA A 275 -23.90 51.60 -13.72
N GLY A 276 -23.51 51.82 -14.98
CA GLY A 276 -22.20 52.38 -15.35
C GLY A 276 -21.34 51.46 -16.22
N ASN A 277 -20.04 51.78 -16.32
CA ASN A 277 -19.08 51.02 -17.14
C ASN A 277 -18.72 49.69 -16.45
N PRO A 278 -18.98 48.52 -17.06
CA PRO A 278 -18.72 47.20 -16.47
C PRO A 278 -17.26 46.92 -16.11
N GLY A 279 -16.30 47.71 -16.61
CA GLY A 279 -14.88 47.61 -16.27
C GLY A 279 -14.40 48.58 -15.18
N ALA A 280 -15.28 49.40 -14.60
CA ALA A 280 -14.88 50.46 -13.66
C ALA A 280 -14.78 50.00 -12.20
N VAL A 281 -15.28 48.82 -11.86
CA VAL A 281 -15.29 48.32 -10.48
C VAL A 281 -14.45 47.05 -10.40
N SER A 282 -13.47 47.05 -9.49
CA SER A 282 -12.65 45.89 -9.20
C SER A 282 -13.51 44.72 -8.72
N PHE A 283 -13.14 43.48 -9.08
CA PHE A 283 -13.81 42.28 -8.56
C PHE A 283 -13.88 42.24 -7.02
N TRP A 284 -12.90 42.85 -6.34
CA TRP A 284 -12.85 42.94 -4.88
C TRP A 284 -13.87 43.93 -4.29
N GLU A 285 -14.39 44.85 -5.11
CA GLU A 285 -15.28 45.93 -4.71
C GLU A 285 -16.70 45.78 -5.29
N ALA A 286 -16.87 44.91 -6.27
CA ALA A 286 -18.15 44.66 -6.91
C ALA A 286 -19.11 43.90 -5.99
N GLU A 287 -20.41 44.21 -6.10
CA GLU A 287 -21.43 43.53 -5.31
C GLU A 287 -21.54 42.04 -5.71
N PRO A 288 -21.44 41.09 -4.77
CA PRO A 288 -21.43 39.67 -5.08
C PRO A 288 -22.75 39.22 -5.72
N VAL A 289 -22.65 38.43 -6.79
CA VAL A 289 -23.84 37.78 -7.37
C VAL A 289 -24.32 36.66 -6.44
N GLU A 290 -25.60 36.74 -6.05
CA GLU A 290 -26.31 35.70 -5.30
C GLU A 290 -26.41 34.42 -6.14
N VAL A 291 -25.61 33.41 -5.80
CA VAL A 291 -25.66 32.07 -6.42
C VAL A 291 -26.22 31.10 -5.39
N GLU A 292 -27.18 30.27 -5.78
CA GLU A 292 -27.81 29.31 -4.88
C GLU A 292 -26.77 28.47 -4.10
N ALA A 293 -26.91 28.46 -2.77
CA ALA A 293 -25.96 27.84 -1.83
C ALA A 293 -25.71 26.34 -2.06
N ARG A 294 -26.59 25.66 -2.81
CA ARG A 294 -26.51 24.22 -3.11
C ARG A 294 -25.35 23.87 -4.04
N LEU A 295 -25.00 24.74 -4.99
CA LEU A 295 -23.86 24.55 -5.89
C LEU A 295 -22.51 24.84 -5.22
N ARG A 296 -22.48 25.77 -4.27
CA ARG A 296 -21.25 26.17 -3.55
C ARG A 296 -20.82 25.20 -2.45
N ARG A 297 -21.76 24.47 -1.84
CA ARG A 297 -21.48 23.70 -0.60
C ARG A 297 -21.27 22.20 -0.77
N GLN A 298 -21.84 21.53 -1.78
CA GLN A 298 -22.04 20.07 -1.64
C GLN A 298 -21.40 19.14 -2.68
N GLY A 299 -21.18 19.52 -3.95
CA GLY A 299 -20.75 18.52 -4.96
C GLY A 299 -21.70 17.29 -5.01
N PRO A 300 -21.47 16.28 -5.87
CA PRO A 300 -22.40 15.16 -5.96
C PRO A 300 -22.14 14.18 -4.80
N LYS A 301 -23.04 14.14 -3.81
CA LYS A 301 -23.17 13.01 -2.90
C LYS A 301 -24.61 12.63 -2.61
N ALA A 302 -24.80 11.32 -2.57
CA ALA A 302 -26.07 10.60 -2.43
C ALA A 302 -26.86 10.99 -1.17
N THR A 303 -28.17 10.83 -1.32
CA THR A 303 -29.25 11.15 -0.38
C THR A 303 -29.08 10.50 1.00
N GLY A 304 -29.26 11.32 2.04
CA GLY A 304 -29.24 10.89 3.43
C GLY A 304 -30.62 10.60 4.04
N GLY A 305 -30.60 9.88 5.15
CA GLY A 305 -31.48 10.10 6.31
C GLY A 305 -32.83 9.37 6.33
N GLY A 306 -32.84 8.07 6.63
CA GLY A 306 -34.02 7.32 7.06
C GLY A 306 -33.76 6.53 8.35
N ALA A 307 -34.84 6.22 9.08
CA ALA A 307 -34.88 5.45 10.34
C ALA A 307 -33.95 4.20 10.35
N PRO A 308 -33.49 3.71 11.52
CA PRO A 308 -32.53 2.61 11.58
C PRO A 308 -33.06 1.41 10.79
N ALA A 309 -32.40 1.15 9.66
CA ALA A 309 -32.80 0.11 8.74
C ALA A 309 -32.67 -1.24 9.45
N ARG A 310 -33.75 -2.04 9.42
CA ARG A 310 -33.69 -3.48 9.71
C ARG A 310 -32.47 -4.04 9.00
N ILE A 311 -31.63 -4.79 9.71
CA ILE A 311 -30.40 -5.35 9.13
C ILE A 311 -30.82 -6.29 7.99
N ALA A 312 -30.72 -5.77 6.77
CA ALA A 312 -31.12 -6.48 5.58
C ALA A 312 -30.20 -7.69 5.37
N ASP A 313 -30.80 -8.82 4.98
CA ASP A 313 -30.05 -9.99 4.56
C ASP A 313 -29.12 -9.63 3.40
N ARG A 314 -27.80 -9.73 3.62
CA ARG A 314 -26.77 -9.34 2.64
C ARG A 314 -26.28 -10.50 1.78
N ARG A 315 -26.91 -11.68 1.85
CA ARG A 315 -26.55 -12.82 0.99
C ARG A 315 -26.74 -12.48 -0.49
N ASP A 316 -27.87 -11.84 -0.81
CA ASP A 316 -28.15 -11.36 -2.16
C ASP A 316 -27.23 -10.22 -2.59
N ALA A 317 -26.91 -9.28 -1.69
CA ALA A 317 -25.96 -8.20 -1.97
C ALA A 317 -24.54 -8.72 -2.24
N ARG A 318 -24.09 -9.76 -1.51
CA ARG A 318 -22.80 -10.43 -1.76
C ARG A 318 -22.80 -11.19 -3.09
N ARG A 319 -23.90 -11.89 -3.43
CA ARG A 319 -24.05 -12.55 -4.73
C ARG A 319 -24.04 -11.53 -5.87
N ALA A 320 -24.82 -10.46 -5.76
CA ALA A 320 -24.87 -9.36 -6.71
C ALA A 320 -23.50 -8.68 -6.88
N ALA A 321 -22.72 -8.50 -5.80
CA ALA A 321 -21.36 -7.96 -5.88
C ALA A 321 -20.39 -8.90 -6.60
N ARG A 322 -20.50 -10.22 -6.37
CA ARG A 322 -19.69 -11.23 -7.10
C ARG A 322 -20.06 -11.30 -8.57
N GLU A 323 -21.35 -11.29 -8.89
CA GLU A 323 -21.85 -11.25 -10.28
C GLU A 323 -21.46 -9.93 -10.97
N PHE A 324 -21.48 -8.81 -10.24
CA PHE A 324 -21.00 -7.53 -10.74
C PHE A 324 -19.49 -7.56 -11.01
N ALA A 325 -18.67 -8.08 -10.09
CA ALA A 325 -17.24 -8.25 -10.30
C ALA A 325 -16.91 -9.24 -11.43
N ALA A 326 -17.70 -10.29 -11.61
CA ALA A 326 -17.58 -11.21 -12.74
C ALA A 326 -17.94 -10.51 -14.06
N ARG A 327 -19.02 -9.72 -14.09
CA ARG A 327 -19.41 -8.89 -15.25
C ARG A 327 -18.33 -7.86 -15.60
N LEU A 328 -17.77 -7.16 -14.61
CA LEU A 328 -16.68 -6.21 -14.84
C LEU A 328 -15.43 -6.88 -15.41
N ARG A 329 -15.04 -8.06 -14.87
CA ARG A 329 -13.91 -8.83 -15.42
C ARG A 329 -14.19 -9.32 -16.84
N GLY A 330 -15.41 -9.77 -17.12
CA GLY A 330 -15.82 -10.17 -18.46
C GLY A 330 -15.84 -9.00 -19.44
N ALA A 331 -16.33 -7.83 -19.02
CA ALA A 331 -16.30 -6.62 -19.83
C ALA A 331 -14.87 -6.17 -20.14
N ALA A 332 -13.98 -6.17 -19.14
CA ALA A 332 -12.56 -5.84 -19.33
C ALA A 332 -11.87 -6.81 -20.30
N ALA A 333 -12.06 -8.13 -20.12
CA ALA A 333 -11.52 -9.14 -21.03
C ALA A 333 -12.08 -8.99 -22.46
N GLY A 334 -13.36 -8.64 -22.60
CA GLY A 334 -13.97 -8.34 -23.89
C GLY A 334 -13.37 -7.12 -24.56
N THR A 335 -13.14 -6.04 -23.81
CA THR A 335 -12.47 -4.81 -24.30
C THR A 335 -11.04 -5.12 -24.75
N GLU A 336 -10.28 -5.86 -23.95
CA GLU A 336 -8.93 -6.29 -24.32
C GLU A 336 -8.93 -7.10 -25.62
N ALA A 337 -9.82 -8.09 -25.75
CA ALA A 337 -9.92 -8.90 -26.96
C ALA A 337 -10.26 -8.06 -28.21
N ARG A 338 -11.16 -7.07 -28.09
CA ARG A 338 -11.52 -6.18 -29.21
C ARG A 338 -10.37 -5.26 -29.61
N VAL A 339 -9.61 -4.74 -28.65
CA VAL A 339 -8.42 -3.92 -28.94
C VAL A 339 -7.31 -4.77 -29.56
N LEU A 340 -7.05 -5.97 -29.04
CA LEU A 340 -6.06 -6.90 -29.60
C LEU A 340 -6.42 -7.38 -31.00
N ALA A 341 -7.71 -7.57 -31.32
CA ALA A 341 -8.15 -7.94 -32.66
C ALA A 341 -7.82 -6.88 -33.73
N ARG A 342 -7.54 -5.64 -33.33
CA ARG A 342 -7.15 -4.52 -34.20
C ARG A 342 -5.63 -4.34 -34.27
N SER A 343 -4.87 -5.17 -33.55
CA SER A 343 -3.40 -5.20 -33.59
C SER A 343 -2.91 -5.37 -35.03
N GLY A 344 -1.95 -4.53 -35.40
CA GLY A 344 -1.36 -4.51 -36.73
C GLY A 344 -2.14 -3.73 -37.78
N LEU A 345 -3.30 -3.14 -37.46
CA LEU A 345 -3.99 -2.20 -38.36
C LEU A 345 -3.49 -0.76 -38.15
N PRO A 346 -3.45 0.08 -39.21
CA PRO A 346 -3.25 1.52 -39.05
C PRO A 346 -4.44 2.14 -38.29
N LEU A 347 -4.20 3.14 -37.45
CA LEU A 347 -5.24 3.75 -36.62
C LEU A 347 -6.43 4.29 -37.42
N SER A 348 -6.22 4.74 -38.67
CA SER A 348 -7.30 5.20 -39.56
C SER A 348 -8.30 4.11 -39.93
N GLN A 349 -7.92 2.83 -39.81
CA GLN A 349 -8.77 1.68 -40.09
C GLN A 349 -9.45 1.12 -38.84
N TRP A 350 -9.19 1.69 -37.66
CA TRP A 350 -9.91 1.27 -36.47
C TRP A 350 -11.35 1.78 -36.55
N PRO A 351 -12.35 0.90 -36.36
CA PRO A 351 -13.75 1.33 -36.28
C PRO A 351 -13.98 2.21 -35.04
N GLU A 352 -15.22 2.69 -34.87
CA GLU A 352 -15.60 3.48 -33.69
C GLU A 352 -15.15 2.79 -32.39
N VAL A 353 -14.46 3.57 -31.56
CA VAL A 353 -13.79 3.08 -30.34
C VAL A 353 -14.66 3.46 -29.16
N ASP A 354 -15.17 2.47 -28.44
CA ASP A 354 -15.97 2.73 -27.23
C ASP A 354 -15.12 3.33 -26.10
N ALA A 355 -15.75 3.86 -25.05
CA ALA A 355 -15.01 4.54 -23.97
C ALA A 355 -13.97 3.64 -23.28
N ALA A 356 -14.25 2.35 -23.09
CA ALA A 356 -13.33 1.43 -22.43
C ALA A 356 -12.18 1.02 -23.36
N GLU A 357 -12.46 0.85 -24.65
CA GLU A 357 -11.43 0.63 -25.67
C GLU A 357 -10.53 1.86 -25.83
N LEU A 358 -11.09 3.06 -25.72
CA LEU A 358 -10.35 4.32 -25.78
C LEU A 358 -9.39 4.45 -24.61
N ASP A 359 -9.85 4.18 -23.39
CA ASP A 359 -9.00 4.21 -22.19
C ASP A 359 -7.80 3.25 -22.33
N LEU A 360 -8.05 2.02 -22.80
CA LEU A 360 -6.99 1.06 -23.06
C LEU A 360 -6.06 1.53 -24.18
N LEU A 361 -6.59 2.03 -25.30
CA LEU A 361 -5.80 2.55 -26.41
C LEU A 361 -4.90 3.71 -25.99
N LEU A 362 -5.41 4.66 -25.20
CA LEU A 362 -4.64 5.80 -24.69
C LEU A 362 -3.49 5.35 -23.78
N LEU A 363 -3.70 4.31 -22.96
CA LEU A 363 -2.64 3.72 -22.16
C LEU A 363 -1.51 3.14 -23.04
N LEU A 364 -1.88 2.38 -24.08
CA LEU A 364 -0.90 1.78 -25.00
C LEU A 364 -0.16 2.85 -25.83
N LEU A 365 -0.87 3.84 -26.35
CA LEU A 365 -0.27 4.98 -27.07
C LEU A 365 0.63 5.81 -26.16
N GLY A 366 0.25 5.98 -24.89
CA GLY A 366 1.09 6.61 -23.88
C GLY A 366 2.43 5.89 -23.74
N ALA A 367 2.41 4.57 -23.53
CA ALA A 367 3.62 3.77 -23.41
C ALA A 367 4.53 3.89 -24.66
N VAL A 368 3.96 3.75 -25.86
CA VAL A 368 4.69 3.90 -27.13
C VAL A 368 5.26 5.31 -27.32
N ASN A 369 4.54 6.36 -26.90
CA ASN A 369 4.99 7.74 -27.12
C ASN A 369 6.11 8.19 -26.16
N THR A 370 6.38 7.44 -25.10
CA THR A 370 7.50 7.70 -24.19
C THR A 370 8.83 7.12 -24.67
N THR A 371 8.82 6.16 -25.60
CA THR A 371 10.03 5.53 -26.11
C THR A 371 10.60 6.27 -27.33
N ARG A 372 11.93 6.30 -27.43
CA ARG A 372 12.62 6.91 -28.57
C ARG A 372 12.43 6.03 -29.82
N PRO A 373 12.11 6.61 -30.98
CA PRO A 373 12.07 5.86 -32.23
C PRO A 373 13.47 5.42 -32.65
N ASP A 374 13.56 4.30 -33.36
CA ASP A 374 14.78 3.85 -34.02
C ASP A 374 15.08 4.63 -35.31
N ALA A 375 16.13 4.24 -36.03
CA ALA A 375 16.53 4.89 -37.29
C ALA A 375 15.48 4.80 -38.40
N SER A 376 14.54 3.86 -38.31
CA SER A 376 13.41 3.69 -39.24
C SER A 376 12.13 4.39 -38.74
N GLY A 377 12.16 5.00 -37.56
CA GLY A 377 11.02 5.66 -36.94
C GLY A 377 10.13 4.73 -36.11
N VAL A 378 10.44 3.43 -36.03
CA VAL A 378 9.67 2.43 -35.30
C VAL A 378 9.92 2.59 -33.80
N ARG A 379 8.86 2.44 -33.00
CA ARG A 379 8.92 2.50 -31.53
C ARG A 379 8.51 1.17 -30.95
N THR A 380 9.31 0.66 -30.01
CA THR A 380 8.96 -0.53 -29.22
C THR A 380 8.82 -0.14 -27.75
N ALA A 381 7.78 -0.64 -27.10
CA ALA A 381 7.51 -0.38 -25.68
C ALA A 381 6.88 -1.61 -25.03
N VAL A 382 6.83 -1.59 -23.70
CA VAL A 382 6.02 -2.50 -22.91
C VAL A 382 4.99 -1.65 -22.19
N SER A 383 3.73 -2.09 -22.11
CA SER A 383 2.70 -1.35 -21.39
C SER A 383 3.05 -1.18 -19.91
N ASP A 384 2.52 -0.15 -19.26
CA ASP A 384 2.85 0.19 -17.86
C ASP A 384 2.50 -0.91 -16.84
N ASP A 385 1.56 -1.79 -17.21
CA ASP A 385 1.15 -2.97 -16.45
C ASP A 385 1.95 -4.24 -16.80
N ALA A 386 2.93 -4.13 -17.70
CA ALA A 386 3.77 -5.20 -18.21
C ALA A 386 3.00 -6.38 -18.84
N ARG A 387 1.78 -6.13 -19.32
CA ARG A 387 0.95 -7.16 -19.95
C ARG A 387 1.13 -7.26 -21.46
N TRP A 388 1.58 -6.19 -22.10
CA TRP A 388 1.63 -6.08 -23.55
C TRP A 388 3.01 -5.63 -24.03
N SER A 389 3.57 -6.33 -25.02
CA SER A 389 4.62 -5.78 -25.86
C SER A 389 3.98 -4.99 -27.00
N LEU A 390 4.55 -3.83 -27.29
CA LEU A 390 4.02 -2.85 -28.23
C LEU A 390 5.09 -2.54 -29.27
N ARG A 391 4.69 -2.52 -30.54
CA ARG A 391 5.51 -2.03 -31.65
C ARG A 391 4.67 -1.12 -32.52
N ALA A 392 5.08 0.14 -32.66
CA ALA A 392 4.40 1.12 -33.49
C ALA A 392 5.28 1.51 -34.68
N GLU A 393 4.74 1.32 -35.88
CA GLU A 393 5.37 1.76 -37.13
C GLU A 393 4.87 3.17 -37.48
N PRO A 394 5.77 4.09 -37.88
CA PRO A 394 5.40 5.48 -38.15
C PRO A 394 4.49 5.58 -39.38
N ALA A 395 3.65 6.61 -39.41
CA ALA A 395 2.86 6.94 -40.60
C ALA A 395 3.80 7.34 -41.75
N PRO A 396 3.46 7.01 -43.02
CA PRO A 396 4.22 7.49 -44.17
C PRO A 396 4.33 9.02 -44.20
N PRO A 397 5.46 9.60 -44.65
CA PRO A 397 5.61 11.05 -44.76
C PRO A 397 4.49 11.67 -45.61
N GLY A 398 3.79 12.66 -45.05
CA GLY A 398 2.67 13.35 -45.73
C GLY A 398 1.33 12.60 -45.67
N ALA A 399 1.24 11.46 -44.98
CA ALA A 399 -0.04 10.80 -44.74
C ALA A 399 -0.97 11.68 -43.86
N PRO A 400 -2.29 11.68 -44.12
CA PRO A 400 -3.24 12.37 -43.26
C PRO A 400 -3.24 11.75 -41.84
N SER A 401 -3.58 12.54 -40.83
CA SER A 401 -3.77 12.02 -39.48
C SER A 401 -4.98 11.08 -39.41
N ALA A 402 -4.86 10.01 -38.63
CA ALA A 402 -5.99 9.16 -38.28
C ALA A 402 -6.97 9.92 -37.38
N VAL A 403 -8.27 9.74 -37.64
CA VAL A 403 -9.35 10.31 -36.84
C VAL A 403 -10.18 9.16 -36.29
N LEU A 404 -9.98 8.87 -35.01
CA LEU A 404 -10.73 7.86 -34.28
C LEU A 404 -11.99 8.50 -33.70
N HIS A 405 -13.15 7.96 -34.03
CA HIS A 405 -14.42 8.40 -33.46
C HIS A 405 -14.66 7.73 -32.12
N THR A 406 -15.01 8.53 -31.12
CA THR A 406 -15.28 8.07 -29.74
C THR A 406 -16.61 8.67 -29.26
N PRO A 407 -17.27 8.07 -28.24
CA PRO A 407 -18.53 8.59 -27.72
C PRO A 407 -18.48 10.07 -27.29
N ASP A 408 -17.32 10.51 -26.81
CA ASP A 408 -17.09 11.87 -26.29
C ASP A 408 -16.41 12.81 -27.30
N GLY A 409 -16.15 12.35 -28.54
CA GLY A 409 -15.57 13.20 -29.58
C GLY A 409 -14.71 12.46 -30.61
N ARG A 410 -13.55 13.05 -30.91
CA ARG A 410 -12.62 12.52 -31.91
C ARG A 410 -11.20 12.59 -31.38
N LEU A 411 -10.47 11.49 -31.46
CA LEU A 411 -9.03 11.43 -31.21
C LEU A 411 -8.29 11.53 -32.55
N VAL A 412 -7.53 12.61 -32.74
CA VAL A 412 -6.68 12.81 -33.91
C VAL A 412 -5.25 12.42 -33.54
N HIS A 413 -4.67 11.49 -34.28
CA HIS A 413 -3.32 10.97 -34.05
C HIS A 413 -2.62 10.69 -35.37
N PRO A 414 -1.28 10.76 -35.49
CA PRO A 414 -0.58 10.23 -36.66
C PRO A 414 -1.03 8.79 -36.97
N ASP A 415 -1.24 8.48 -38.25
CA ASP A 415 -1.77 7.17 -38.69
C ASP A 415 -0.74 6.05 -38.59
N ILE A 416 -0.30 5.78 -37.35
CA ILE A 416 0.66 4.74 -37.02
C ILE A 416 0.00 3.36 -37.12
N ARG A 417 0.81 2.35 -37.43
CA ARG A 417 0.39 0.95 -37.34
C ARG A 417 0.82 0.40 -35.98
N LEU A 418 -0.13 0.03 -35.14
CA LEU A 418 0.12 -0.40 -33.77
C LEU A 418 0.00 -1.92 -33.65
N HIS A 419 1.11 -2.60 -33.36
CA HIS A 419 1.16 -4.01 -33.01
C HIS A 419 1.19 -4.18 -31.49
N ILE A 420 0.33 -5.05 -31.00
CA ILE A 420 0.09 -5.37 -29.60
C ILE A 420 0.14 -6.89 -29.46
N GLU A 421 1.02 -7.39 -28.60
CA GLU A 421 1.15 -8.82 -28.30
C GLU A 421 1.15 -9.02 -26.78
N PRO A 422 0.51 -10.10 -26.26
CA PRO A 422 0.58 -10.44 -24.85
C PRO A 422 2.01 -10.81 -24.44
N LEU A 423 2.48 -10.25 -23.32
CA LEU A 423 3.76 -10.61 -22.73
C LEU A 423 3.59 -11.91 -21.93
N GLU A 424 4.24 -13.00 -22.35
CA GLU A 424 4.24 -14.25 -21.58
C GLU A 424 5.07 -14.07 -20.30
N ILE A 425 4.39 -13.89 -19.17
CA ILE A 425 5.00 -13.93 -17.85
C ILE A 425 5.42 -15.39 -17.60
N HIS A 426 6.69 -15.70 -17.82
CA HIS A 426 7.28 -16.95 -17.33
C HIS A 426 7.26 -16.88 -15.79
N THR A 427 6.24 -17.47 -15.18
CA THR A 427 6.08 -17.65 -13.72
C THR A 427 7.13 -18.56 -13.12
#